data_AF-A0A8X8GD85-F1
#
_entry.id   AF-A0A8X8GD85-F1
#
_cell.length_a   1.000
_cell.length_b   1.000
_cell.length_c   1.000
_cell.angle_alpha   90.00
_cell.angle_beta   90.00
_cell.angle_gamma   90.00
#
_symmetry.space_group_name_H-M   'P 1'
#
loop_
_entity.id
_entity.type
_entity.pdbx_description
1 polymer ?
#
loop_
_entity_poly.entity_id
_entity_poly.type
_entity_poly.pdbx_seq_one_letter_code
_entity_poly.pdbx_strand_id
1 'polypeptide(L)'
;MIKIYEMIFHKGMGENSHFFYAVNNQASRQHFIRMLRKEIDCELGDFKQSCMKDNRNDLTWLYEEVSRESHFYLDIMESDFIYNAVAALGLHISLRVEEQNVLEAQEGDDFL
;
A
#
# COMPACT_ATOMS: atom_id res chain seq x y z
N MET A 1 10.05 -21.87 -13.99
CA MET A 1 10.04 -20.39 -13.98
C MET A 1 8.78 -19.95 -13.28
N ILE A 2 8.92 -19.30 -12.11
CA ILE A 2 7.79 -18.91 -11.28
C ILE A 2 7.44 -17.46 -11.59
N LYS A 3 6.16 -17.21 -11.84
CA LYS A 3 5.63 -15.85 -11.95
C LYS A 3 5.28 -15.34 -10.56
N ILE A 4 5.84 -14.19 -10.19
CA ILE A 4 5.47 -13.45 -8.99
C ILE A 4 4.89 -12.11 -9.44
N TYR A 5 3.86 -11.65 -8.74
CA TYR A 5 3.23 -10.37 -9.01
C TYR A 5 3.62 -9.38 -7.92
N GLU A 6 4.27 -8.31 -8.31
CA GLU A 6 4.63 -7.22 -7.45
C GLU A 6 3.55 -6.15 -7.53
N MET A 7 2.85 -5.94 -6.42
CA MET A 7 1.89 -4.84 -6.29
C MET A 7 2.60 -3.65 -5.67
N ILE A 8 2.49 -2.51 -6.35
CA ILE A 8 3.26 -1.32 -6.03
C ILE A 8 2.31 -0.13 -5.84
N PHE A 9 2.52 0.59 -4.74
CA PHE A 9 1.89 1.88 -4.49
C PHE A 9 2.96 2.96 -4.57
N HIS A 10 2.84 3.86 -5.54
CA HIS A 10 3.69 5.04 -5.66
C HIS A 10 2.98 6.21 -4.98
N LYS A 11 3.60 6.75 -3.94
CA LYS A 11 3.11 7.86 -3.13
C LYS A 11 4.00 9.08 -3.34
N GLY A 12 3.79 9.76 -4.46
CA GLY A 12 4.54 10.96 -4.80
C GLY A 12 5.90 10.66 -5.46
N MET A 13 6.89 11.50 -5.17
CA MET A 13 8.18 11.53 -5.90
C MET A 13 9.24 10.53 -5.40
N GLY A 14 8.99 9.79 -4.32
CA GLY A 14 10.02 8.91 -3.74
C GLY A 14 9.58 7.89 -2.69
N GLU A 15 8.32 7.89 -2.26
CA GLU A 15 7.81 6.89 -1.31
C GLU A 15 7.05 5.81 -2.08
N ASN A 16 7.49 4.56 -1.99
CA ASN A 16 6.82 3.43 -2.61
C ASN A 16 6.65 2.27 -1.63
N SER A 17 5.47 1.64 -1.63
CA SER A 17 5.22 0.36 -0.94
C SER A 17 5.15 -0.77 -1.95
N HIS A 18 5.81 -1.89 -1.64
CA HIS A 18 5.94 -3.05 -2.52
C HIS A 18 5.52 -4.33 -1.80
N PHE A 19 4.62 -5.10 -2.41
CA PHE A 19 4.15 -6.38 -1.88
C PHE A 19 4.15 -7.44 -2.97
N PHE A 20 4.66 -8.63 -2.66
CA PHE A 20 4.76 -9.74 -3.60
C PHE A 20 3.65 -10.76 -3.38
N TYR A 21 3.04 -11.21 -4.47
CA TYR A 21 1.95 -12.17 -4.48
C TYR A 21 2.21 -13.28 -5.50
N ALA A 22 1.80 -14.50 -5.17
CA ALA A 22 1.86 -15.63 -6.12
C ALA A 22 0.79 -15.54 -7.22
N VAL A 23 -0.27 -14.75 -7.02
CA VAL A 23 -1.38 -14.59 -7.95
C VAL A 23 -1.79 -13.12 -8.04
N ASN A 24 -2.19 -12.67 -9.24
CA ASN A 24 -2.84 -11.38 -9.45
C ASN A 24 -4.34 -11.59 -9.71
N ASN A 25 -5.15 -11.41 -8.68
CA ASN A 25 -6.60 -11.49 -8.73
C ASN A 25 -7.25 -10.47 -7.77
N GLN A 26 -8.59 -10.39 -7.76
CA GLN A 26 -9.31 -9.45 -6.90
C GLN A 26 -8.95 -9.57 -5.41
N ALA A 27 -8.84 -10.80 -4.90
CA ALA A 27 -8.56 -11.04 -3.48
C ALA A 27 -7.15 -10.58 -3.07
N SER A 28 -6.14 -10.86 -3.89
CA SER A 28 -4.77 -10.38 -3.67
C SER A 28 -4.68 -8.85 -3.72
N ARG A 29 -5.39 -8.20 -4.66
CA ARG A 29 -5.44 -6.74 -4.76
C ARG A 29 -6.16 -6.09 -3.59
N GLN A 30 -7.27 -6.67 -3.12
CA GLN A 30 -7.94 -6.25 -1.89
C GLN A 30 -7.05 -6.41 -0.65
N HIS A 31 -6.30 -7.51 -0.58
CA HIS A 31 -5.34 -7.72 0.49
C HIS A 31 -4.25 -6.63 0.49
N PHE A 32 -3.72 -6.30 -0.68
CA PHE A 32 -2.75 -5.22 -0.82
C PHE A 32 -3.28 -3.88 -0.32
N ILE A 33 -4.49 -3.47 -0.72
CA ILE A 33 -5.14 -2.25 -0.21
C ILE A 33 -5.26 -2.27 1.32
N ARG A 34 -5.69 -3.40 1.90
CA ARG A 34 -5.78 -3.53 3.37
C ARG A 34 -4.41 -3.37 4.06
N MET A 35 -3.35 -3.89 3.45
CA MET A 35 -1.99 -3.72 3.99
C MET A 35 -1.55 -2.26 3.97
N LEU A 36 -1.81 -1.53 2.87
CA LEU A 36 -1.49 -0.10 2.78
C LEU A 36 -2.27 0.72 3.81
N ARG A 37 -3.56 0.46 4.00
CA ARG A 37 -4.37 1.11 5.05
C ARG A 37 -3.77 0.86 6.44
N LYS A 38 -3.34 -0.37 6.71
CA LYS A 38 -2.68 -0.72 7.97
C LYS A 38 -1.34 0.00 8.15
N GLU A 39 -0.54 0.14 7.09
CA GLU A 39 0.71 0.93 7.14
C GLU A 39 0.40 2.38 7.51
N ILE A 40 -0.59 3.01 6.86
CA ILE A 40 -1.02 4.38 7.17
C ILE A 40 -1.49 4.50 8.63
N ASP A 41 -2.35 3.58 9.09
CA ASP A 41 -2.85 3.58 10.47
C ASP A 41 -1.72 3.43 11.51
N CYS A 42 -0.70 2.62 11.19
CA CYS A 42 0.49 2.47 12.02
C CYS A 42 1.31 3.76 12.07
N GLU A 43 1.54 4.43 10.94
CA GLU A 43 2.24 5.72 10.86
C GLU A 43 1.51 6.80 11.68
N LEU A 44 0.18 6.80 11.66
CA LEU A 44 -0.66 7.74 12.42
C LEU A 44 -0.79 7.39 13.92
N GLY A 45 -0.30 6.24 14.35
CA GLY A 45 -0.52 5.72 15.71
C GLY A 45 0.02 6.64 16.82
N ASP A 46 1.25 7.13 16.67
CA ASP A 46 1.86 8.04 17.65
C ASP A 46 1.16 9.40 17.67
N PHE A 47 0.76 9.89 16.49
CA PHE A 47 0.01 11.13 16.35
C PHE A 47 -1.35 11.03 17.05
N LYS A 48 -2.08 9.94 16.85
CA LYS A 48 -3.34 9.65 17.55
C LYS A 48 -3.19 9.75 19.06
N GLN A 49 -2.16 9.10 19.61
CA GLN A 49 -1.91 9.13 21.05
C GLN A 49 -1.60 10.54 21.56
N SER A 50 -0.88 11.34 20.78
CA SER A 50 -0.57 12.73 21.14
C SER A 50 -1.81 13.63 21.17
N CYS A 51 -2.73 13.46 20.21
CA CYS A 51 -3.98 14.21 20.14
C CYS A 51 -4.95 13.89 21.28
N MET A 52 -4.91 12.66 21.81
CA MET A 52 -5.87 12.17 22.82
C MET A 52 -5.37 12.30 24.28
N LYS A 53 -4.13 12.75 24.51
CA LYS A 53 -3.50 12.73 25.85
C LYS A 53 -3.83 13.93 26.74
N ASP A 54 -4.29 15.06 26.19
CA ASP A 54 -4.50 16.29 26.97
C ASP A 54 -5.91 16.88 26.74
N ASN A 55 -6.80 16.70 27.73
CA ASN A 55 -8.18 17.22 27.72
C ASN A 55 -8.27 18.76 27.62
N ARG A 56 -7.15 19.49 27.72
CA ARG A 56 -7.15 20.95 27.57
C ARG A 56 -7.24 21.43 26.13
N ASN A 57 -6.78 20.62 25.18
CA ASN A 57 -6.84 20.90 23.74
C ASN A 57 -7.25 19.61 23.04
N ASP A 58 -8.56 19.36 22.96
CA ASP A 58 -9.08 18.22 22.20
C ASP A 58 -8.74 18.41 20.71
N LEU A 59 -7.70 17.70 20.26
CA LEU A 59 -7.25 17.68 18.87
C LEU A 59 -7.79 16.45 18.12
N THR A 60 -8.86 15.81 18.63
CA THR A 60 -9.48 14.66 17.96
C THR A 60 -9.92 15.01 16.54
N TRP A 61 -10.51 16.20 16.34
CA TRP A 61 -10.91 16.68 15.00
C TRP A 61 -9.71 16.76 14.03
N LEU A 62 -8.53 17.17 14.53
CA LEU A 62 -7.33 17.28 13.72
C LEU A 62 -6.82 15.89 13.33
N TYR A 63 -6.85 14.94 14.26
CA TYR A 63 -6.55 13.54 13.97
C TYR A 63 -7.50 12.97 12.92
N GLU A 64 -8.81 13.20 13.05
CA GLU A 64 -9.81 12.72 12.09
C GLU A 64 -9.56 13.28 10.68
N GLU A 65 -9.25 14.56 10.57
CA GLU A 65 -8.97 15.20 9.28
C GLU A 65 -7.68 14.66 8.64
N VAL A 66 -6.61 14.52 9.41
CA VAL A 66 -5.33 13.93 8.94
C VAL A 66 -5.52 12.46 8.55
N SER A 67 -6.26 11.70 9.33
CA SER A 67 -6.57 10.29 9.06
C SER A 67 -7.36 10.15 7.77
N ARG A 68 -8.38 10.99 7.55
CA ARG A 68 -9.16 11.02 6.31
C ARG A 68 -8.30 11.36 5.09
N GLU A 69 -7.51 12.44 5.18
CA GLU A 69 -6.64 12.87 4.09
C GLU A 69 -5.59 11.80 3.72
N SER A 70 -5.03 11.12 4.72
CA SER A 70 -4.03 10.07 4.52
C SER A 70 -4.57 8.86 3.75
N HIS A 71 -5.88 8.57 3.88
CA HIS A 71 -6.55 7.46 3.18
C HIS A 71 -7.17 7.85 1.83
N PHE A 72 -7.34 9.14 1.58
CA PHE A 72 -8.09 9.68 0.44
C PHE A 72 -7.69 9.07 -0.91
N TYR A 73 -6.39 8.97 -1.18
CA TYR A 73 -5.90 8.46 -2.45
C TYR A 73 -6.21 6.97 -2.65
N LEU A 74 -6.14 6.17 -1.58
CA LEU A 74 -6.51 4.76 -1.65
C LEU A 74 -8.01 4.62 -1.88
N ASP A 75 -8.83 5.40 -1.17
CA ASP A 75 -10.30 5.34 -1.30
C ASP A 75 -10.76 5.65 -2.73
N ILE A 76 -10.15 6.63 -3.40
CA ILE A 76 -10.48 6.98 -4.79
C ILE A 76 -10.04 5.89 -5.77
N MET A 77 -8.82 5.35 -5.59
CA MET A 77 -8.21 4.45 -6.57
C MET A 77 -8.58 2.97 -6.35
N GLU A 78 -9.13 2.61 -5.19
CA GLU A 78 -9.31 1.22 -4.76
C GLU A 78 -10.12 0.41 -5.77
N SER A 79 -11.28 0.89 -6.19
CA SER A 79 -12.15 0.16 -7.13
C SER A 79 -11.43 -0.09 -8.45
N ASP A 80 -10.87 0.96 -9.05
CA ASP A 80 -10.17 0.85 -10.34
C ASP A 80 -8.99 -0.11 -10.26
N PHE A 81 -8.21 -0.06 -9.18
CA PHE A 81 -7.12 -0.99 -8.97
C PHE A 81 -7.61 -2.42 -8.77
N ILE A 82 -8.63 -2.64 -7.93
CA ILE A 82 -9.21 -3.96 -7.63
C ILE A 82 -9.77 -4.63 -8.88
N TYR A 83 -10.28 -3.88 -9.86
CA TYR A 83 -10.81 -4.45 -11.09
C TYR A 83 -9.76 -4.52 -12.20
N ASN A 84 -8.98 -3.46 -12.40
CA ASN A 84 -8.10 -3.30 -13.57
C ASN A 84 -6.61 -3.58 -13.30
N ALA A 85 -6.22 -3.80 -12.04
CA ALA A 85 -4.83 -4.00 -11.59
C ALA A 85 -3.93 -2.77 -11.77
N VAL A 86 -4.54 -1.63 -12.12
CA VAL A 86 -3.89 -0.34 -12.24
C VAL A 86 -4.89 0.76 -11.90
N ALA A 87 -4.43 1.77 -11.19
CA ALA A 87 -5.13 3.01 -10.94
C ALA A 87 -4.11 4.13 -10.76
N ALA A 88 -4.45 5.35 -11.18
CA ALA A 88 -3.57 6.50 -11.02
C ALA A 88 -4.40 7.75 -10.73
N LEU A 89 -3.82 8.63 -9.91
CA LEU A 89 -4.38 9.95 -9.61
C LEU A 89 -3.29 11.00 -9.83
N GLY A 90 -3.51 11.86 -10.82
CA GLY A 90 -2.49 12.83 -11.24
C GLY A 90 -1.24 12.15 -11.82
N LEU A 91 -0.08 12.79 -11.66
CA LEU A 91 1.17 12.34 -12.29
C LEU A 91 2.05 11.47 -11.38
N HIS A 92 1.83 11.48 -10.07
CA HIS A 92 2.78 10.93 -9.10
C HIS A 92 2.17 9.94 -8.11
N ILE A 93 0.87 9.65 -8.23
CA ILE A 93 0.19 8.72 -7.33
C ILE A 93 -0.40 7.58 -8.16
N SER A 94 0.00 6.35 -7.90
CA SER A 94 -0.51 5.20 -8.63
C SER A 94 -0.45 3.90 -7.85
N LEU A 95 -1.38 3.01 -8.15
CA LEU A 95 -1.35 1.60 -7.77
C LEU A 95 -1.19 0.79 -9.06
N ARG A 96 -0.28 -0.18 -9.07
CA ARG A 96 -0.10 -1.06 -10.23
C ARG A 96 0.42 -2.44 -9.85
N VAL A 97 0.27 -3.39 -10.77
CA VAL A 97 0.85 -4.73 -10.66
C VAL A 97 1.91 -4.91 -11.74
N GLU A 98 3.10 -5.35 -11.35
CA GLU A 98 4.19 -5.75 -12.24
C GLU A 98 4.39 -7.27 -12.15
N GLU A 99 4.57 -7.93 -13.30
CA GLU A 99 4.89 -9.35 -13.35
C GLU A 99 6.41 -9.54 -13.32
N GLN A 100 6.90 -10.25 -12.31
CA GLN A 100 8.30 -10.57 -12.12
C GLN A 100 8.54 -12.05 -12.48
N ASN A 101 9.48 -12.27 -13.40
CA ASN A 101 9.91 -13.61 -13.80
C ASN A 101 11.07 -14.04 -12.90
N VAL A 102 10.80 -14.98 -11.98
CA VAL A 102 11.83 -15.51 -11.09
C VAL A 102 12.37 -16.81 -11.67
N LEU A 103 13.69 -16.85 -11.87
CA LEU A 103 14.41 -18.07 -12.25
C LEU A 103 14.33 -19.05 -11.08
N GLU A 104 13.96 -20.30 -11.37
CA GLU A 104 14.10 -21.38 -10.39
C GLU A 104 15.59 -21.68 -10.27
N ALA A 105 16.16 -21.50 -9.07
CA ALA A 105 17.44 -22.09 -8.77
C ALA A 105 17.29 -23.61 -8.93
N GLN A 106 18.10 -24.22 -9.78
CA GLN A 106 18.18 -25.67 -9.82
C GLN A 106 18.93 -26.11 -8.56
N GLU A 107 18.36 -27.06 -7.80
CA GLU A 107 19.11 -27.75 -6.74
C GLU A 107 20.35 -28.37 -7.37
N GLY A 108 21.51 -27.74 -7.19
CA GLY A 108 22.76 -28.08 -7.86
C GLY A 108 23.66 -26.89 -8.21
N ASP A 109 23.18 -25.64 -8.09
CA ASP A 109 24.06 -24.48 -8.07
C ASP A 109 24.79 -24.43 -6.72
N ASP A 110 25.83 -25.26 -6.60
CA ASP A 110 26.86 -25.15 -5.59
C ASP A 110 27.49 -23.76 -5.71
N PHE A 111 27.01 -22.82 -4.90
CA PHE A 111 27.78 -21.63 -4.57
C PHE A 111 28.99 -22.11 -3.75
N LEU A 112 30.12 -22.21 -4.45
CA LEU A 112 31.51 -22.46 -4.01
C LEU A 112 31.76 -22.55 -2.50
#